data_AF-A0A197K559-F1
#
_entry.id   AF-A0A197K559-F1
#
_cell.length_a   1.000
_cell.length_b   1.000
_cell.length_c   1.000
_cell.angle_alpha   90.00
_cell.angle_beta   90.00
_cell.angle_gamma   90.00
#
_symmetry.space_group_name_H-M   'P 1'
#
loop_
_entity.id
_entity.type
_entity.pdbx_description
1 polymer ?
#
loop_
_entity_poly.entity_id
_entity_poly.type
_entity_poly.pdbx_seq_one_letter_code
_entity_poly.pdbx_strand_id
1 'polypeptide(L)'
;TFWSSFWKDKIPHNPCNVWWRLLINKPPSSLQIHFLTPFMVEPLCRVSGAVLETIQRLLFSCPKKLEVWQCALSKYRGTSLYRGLYQQPLSS
;
A
#
# COMPACT_ATOMS: atom_id res chain seq x y z
N THR A 1 0.28 -6.16 -20.19
CA THR A 1 1.25 -5.72 -19.15
C THR A 1 0.67 -6.02 -17.79
N PHE A 2 1.48 -6.11 -16.73
CA PHE A 2 1.03 -6.34 -15.34
C PHE A 2 -0.16 -5.44 -14.98
N TRP A 3 -0.05 -4.15 -15.33
CA TRP A 3 -1.10 -3.15 -15.12
C TRP A 3 -2.43 -3.51 -15.80
N SER A 4 -2.42 -4.01 -17.05
CA SER A 4 -3.65 -4.40 -17.76
C SER A 4 -4.38 -5.58 -17.10
N SER A 5 -3.66 -6.53 -16.50
CA SER A 5 -4.27 -7.66 -15.79
C SER A 5 -4.74 -7.28 -14.39
N PHE A 6 -3.95 -6.46 -13.68
CA PHE A 6 -4.30 -5.97 -12.34
C PHE A 6 -5.65 -5.25 -12.31
N TRP A 7 -5.98 -4.48 -13.36
CA TRP A 7 -7.25 -3.76 -13.47
C TRP A 7 -8.44 -4.64 -13.90
N LYS A 8 -8.20 -5.86 -14.40
CA LYS A 8 -9.24 -6.79 -14.86
C LYS A 8 -9.72 -7.73 -13.76
N ASP A 9 -8.90 -7.97 -12.74
CA ASP A 9 -9.33 -8.70 -11.56
C ASP A 9 -10.39 -7.87 -10.83
N LYS A 10 -11.50 -8.51 -10.43
CA LYS A 10 -12.53 -7.87 -9.60
C LYS A 10 -11.90 -7.46 -8.28
N ILE A 11 -11.39 -6.22 -8.21
CA ILE A 11 -11.03 -5.59 -6.94
C ILE A 11 -12.35 -5.52 -6.18
N PRO A 12 -12.55 -6.31 -5.10
CA PRO A 12 -13.81 -6.32 -4.40
C PRO A 12 -14.09 -4.87 -3.98
N HIS A 13 -15.27 -4.40 -4.39
CA HIS A 13 -15.75 -3.04 -4.20
C HIS A 13 -15.39 -2.54 -2.79
N ASN A 14 -14.37 -1.70 -2.73
CA ASN A 14 -14.42 -0.56 -1.83
C ASN A 14 -13.51 0.54 -2.40
N PRO A 15 -14.02 1.75 -2.71
CA PRO A 15 -13.21 2.95 -2.94
C PRO A 15 -12.32 3.34 -1.73
N CYS A 16 -12.22 2.47 -0.73
CA CYS A 16 -11.40 2.59 0.47
C CYS A 16 -10.01 1.97 0.34
N ASN A 17 -9.66 1.30 -0.77
CA ASN A 17 -8.26 0.87 -0.94
C ASN A 17 -7.35 2.11 -1.06
N VAL A 18 -6.27 2.15 -0.27
CA VAL A 18 -5.26 3.21 -0.31
C VAL A 18 -4.74 3.46 -1.73
N TRP A 19 -4.63 2.41 -2.55
CA TRP A 19 -4.18 2.51 -3.94
C TRP A 19 -5.17 3.26 -4.83
N TRP A 20 -6.47 2.99 -4.70
CA TRP A 20 -7.50 3.72 -5.43
C TRP A 20 -7.49 5.20 -5.05
N ARG A 21 -7.40 5.48 -3.73
CA ARG A 21 -7.34 6.85 -3.20
C ARG A 21 -6.12 7.61 -3.70
N LEU A 22 -4.98 6.95 -3.89
CA LEU A 22 -3.81 7.57 -4.49
C LEU A 22 -4.04 7.95 -5.96
N LEU A 23 -4.69 7.09 -6.74
CA LEU A 23 -4.95 7.35 -8.16
C LEU A 23 -5.88 8.53 -8.38
N ILE A 24 -6.88 8.70 -7.51
CA ILE A 24 -7.77 9.87 -7.54
C ILE A 24 -7.22 11.07 -6.76
N ASN A 25 -5.95 11.03 -6.34
CA ASN A 25 -5.27 12.06 -5.55
C ASN A 25 -6.00 12.49 -4.26
N LYS A 26 -6.66 11.52 -3.59
CA LYS A 26 -7.33 11.70 -2.28
C LYS A 26 -6.83 10.71 -1.21
N PRO A 27 -5.51 10.54 -1.01
CA PRO A 27 -5.02 9.70 0.08
C PRO A 27 -5.40 10.26 1.46
N PRO A 28 -5.62 9.39 2.45
CA PRO A 28 -6.01 9.82 3.79
C PRO A 28 -4.79 10.11 4.68
N SER A 29 -3.86 10.97 4.24
CA SER A 29 -2.71 11.33 5.09
C SER A 29 -3.16 12.16 6.28
N SER A 30 -2.56 11.99 7.47
CA SER A 30 -2.94 12.82 8.62
C SER A 30 -2.80 14.32 8.35
N LEU A 31 -1.83 14.74 7.54
CA LEU A 31 -1.71 16.15 7.13
C LEU A 31 -2.94 16.64 6.35
N GLN A 32 -3.42 15.86 5.39
CA GLN A 32 -4.61 16.24 4.61
C GLN A 32 -5.88 16.22 5.46
N ILE A 33 -5.99 15.26 6.39
CA ILE A 33 -7.13 15.21 7.30
C ILE A 33 -7.09 16.39 8.27
N HIS A 34 -5.92 16.71 8.83
CA HIS A 34 -5.73 17.87 9.69
C HIS A 34 -6.09 19.17 8.97
N PHE A 35 -5.71 19.34 7.70
CA PHE A 35 -6.09 20.51 6.92
C PHE A 35 -7.62 20.69 6.79
N LEU A 36 -8.37 19.58 6.66
CA LEU A 36 -9.83 19.61 6.58
C LEU A 36 -10.51 19.74 7.96
N THR A 37 -9.92 19.13 8.99
CA THR A 37 -10.46 19.08 10.36
C THR A 37 -9.34 19.25 11.39
N PRO A 38 -8.83 20.48 11.61
CA PRO A 38 -7.61 20.71 12.40
C PRO A 38 -7.71 20.25 13.86
N PHE A 39 -8.90 20.31 14.45
CA PHE A 39 -9.13 20.00 15.86
C PHE A 39 -9.32 18.51 16.14
N MET A 40 -9.46 17.67 15.11
CA MET A 40 -9.82 16.25 15.27
C MET A 40 -8.60 15.32 15.17
N VAL A 41 -7.58 15.71 14.41
CA VAL A 41 -6.46 14.85 14.06
C VAL A 41 -5.18 15.66 14.01
N GLU A 42 -4.18 15.28 14.81
CA GLU A 42 -2.84 15.83 14.70
C GLU A 42 -2.19 15.41 13.36
N PRO A 43 -1.43 16.30 12.69
CA PRO A 43 -0.89 16.04 11.37
C PRO A 43 0.36 15.13 11.43
N LEU A 44 0.49 14.30 12.45
CA LEU A 44 1.68 13.50 12.74
C LEU A 44 1.53 12.08 12.19
N CYS A 45 2.66 11.47 11.86
CA CYS A 45 2.74 10.10 11.39
C CYS A 45 2.23 9.17 12.48
N ARG A 46 1.19 8.40 12.18
CA ARG A 46 0.52 7.54 13.17
C ARG A 46 1.41 6.42 13.71
N VAL A 47 2.49 6.10 12.99
CA VAL A 47 3.41 5.01 13.32
C VAL A 47 4.65 5.50 14.09
N SER A 48 5.16 6.70 13.77
CA SER A 48 6.33 7.25 14.47
C SER A 48 5.99 8.31 15.50
N GLY A 49 4.80 8.90 15.46
CA GLY A 49 4.31 9.95 16.39
C GLY A 49 5.01 11.31 16.29
N ALA A 50 6.21 11.38 15.72
CA ALA A 50 7.06 12.58 15.85
C ALA A 50 7.20 13.45 14.59
N VAL A 51 6.79 12.97 13.42
CA VAL A 51 7.05 13.63 12.13
C VAL A 51 5.76 13.80 11.36
N LEU A 52 5.59 14.94 10.69
CA LEU A 52 4.46 15.26 9.81
C LEU A 52 4.12 14.10 8.85
N GLU A 53 2.85 13.69 8.80
CA GLU A 53 2.39 12.66 7.89
C GLU A 53 1.96 13.23 6.53
N THR A 54 2.93 13.43 5.65
CA THR A 54 2.67 13.67 4.22
C THR A 54 2.20 12.38 3.52
N ILE A 55 1.76 12.48 2.26
CA ILE A 55 1.41 11.29 1.44
C ILE A 55 2.59 10.31 1.35
N GLN A 56 3.81 10.81 1.12
CA GLN A 56 4.99 9.95 1.07
C GLN A 56 5.23 9.21 2.40
N ARG A 57 5.04 9.90 3.54
CA ARG A 57 5.19 9.33 4.88
C ARG A 57 4.06 8.37 5.24
N LEU A 58 2.86 8.61 4.72
CA LEU A 58 1.73 7.70 4.79
C LEU A 58 2.10 6.36 4.13
N LEU A 59 2.71 6.42 2.95
CA LEU A 59 3.00 5.24 2.13
C LEU A 59 4.31 4.54 2.52
N PHE A 60 5.46 5.20 2.38
CA PHE A 60 6.75 4.51 2.41
C PHE A 60 7.91 5.26 3.10
N SER A 61 7.86 6.59 3.26
CA SER A 61 9.01 7.34 3.84
C SER A 61 9.10 7.27 5.37
N CYS A 62 8.16 6.58 6.03
CA CYS A 62 8.29 6.24 7.45
C CYS A 62 9.20 4.99 7.59
N PRO A 63 10.30 5.04 8.36
CA PRO A 63 11.23 3.91 8.49
C PRO A 63 10.56 2.59 8.90
N LYS A 64 9.66 2.66 9.89
CA LYS A 64 8.89 1.47 10.34
C LYS A 64 7.97 0.91 9.24
N LYS A 65 7.38 1.76 8.41
CA LYS A 65 6.56 1.29 7.27
C LYS A 65 7.45 0.73 6.15
N LEU A 66 8.60 1.35 5.91
CA LEU A 66 9.57 0.88 4.93
C LEU A 66 10.05 -0.53 5.25
N GLU A 67 10.32 -0.83 6.52
CA GLU A 67 10.68 -2.16 6.99
C GLU A 67 9.57 -3.19 6.69
N VAL A 68 8.30 -2.85 6.96
CA VAL A 68 7.15 -3.69 6.60
C VAL A 68 7.08 -3.93 5.10
N TRP A 69 7.30 -2.90 4.27
CA TRP A 69 7.33 -3.05 2.81
C TRP A 69 8.46 -3.95 2.33
N GLN A 70 9.65 -3.82 2.91
CA GLN A 70 10.79 -4.67 2.59
C GLN A 70 10.51 -6.13 2.96
N CYS A 71 9.92 -6.38 4.12
CA CYS A 71 9.51 -7.72 4.56
C CYS A 71 8.40 -8.31 3.67
N ALA A 72 7.38 -7.52 3.33
CA ALA A 72 6.34 -7.94 2.41
C ALA A 72 6.94 -8.28 1.03
N LEU A 73 7.81 -7.40 0.51
CA LEU A 73 8.47 -7.59 -0.78
C LEU A 73 9.35 -8.85 -0.78
N SER A 74 10.12 -9.11 0.28
CA SER A 74 10.94 -10.32 0.36
C SER A 74 10.08 -11.58 0.38
N LYS A 75 8.96 -11.58 1.12
CA LYS A 75 7.99 -12.68 1.15
C LYS A 75 7.38 -12.93 -0.24
N TYR A 76 6.97 -11.88 -0.95
CA TYR A 76 6.37 -12.00 -2.28
C TYR A 76 7.39 -12.34 -3.38
N ARG A 77 8.62 -11.83 -3.29
CA ARG A 77 9.71 -12.21 -4.19
C ARG A 77 10.14 -13.66 -3.98
N GLY A 78 10.22 -14.12 -2.73
CA GLY A 78 10.51 -15.52 -2.41
C GLY A 78 9.45 -16.49 -2.94
N THR A 79 8.17 -16.10 -2.93
CA THR A 79 7.08 -16.91 -3.51
C THR A 79 7.06 -16.91 -5.05
N SER A 80 7.70 -15.94 -5.72
CA SER A 80 7.86 -15.94 -7.18
C SER A 80 8.78 -17.06 -7.69
N LEU A 81 9.75 -17.51 -6.88
CA LEU A 81 10.57 -18.68 -7.23
C LEU A 81 9.78 -19.98 -7.07
N TYR A 82 8.88 -20.07 -6.07
CA TYR A 82 8.00 -21.23 -5.91
C TYR A 82 6.92 -21.31 -7.00
N ARG A 83 6.41 -20.18 -7.52
CA ARG A 83 5.42 -20.21 -8.62
C ARG A 83 5.97 -20.77 -9.94
N GLY A 84 7.28 -20.69 -10.17
CA GLY A 84 7.93 -21.29 -11.34
C GLY A 84 8.14 -22.81 -11.24
N LEU A 85 7.97 -23.40 -10.06
CA LEU A 85 8.17 -24.84 -9.81
C LEU A 85 6.87 -25.64 -9.73
N TYR A 86 5.70 -24.99 -9.73
CA TYR A 86 4.38 -25.64 -9.69
C TYR A 86 3.56 -25.50 -10.99
N GLN A 87 4.24 -25.31 -12.13
CA GLN A 87 3.64 -25.51 -13.46
C GLN A 87 4.35 -26.68 -14.17
N GLN A 88 4.20 -27.89 -13.63
CA GLN A 88 4.22 -29.09 -14.47
C GLN A 88 2.80 -29.67 -14.45
N PRO A 89 2.19 -29.94 -15.62
CA PRO A 89 0.88 -30.56 -15.67
C PRO A 89 1.02 -32.03 -15.26
N LEU A 90 0.21 -32.45 -14.29
CA LEU A 90 -0.10 -33.87 -14.09
C LEU A 90 -0.77 -34.36 -15.38
N SER A 91 0.03 -34.96 -16.26
CA SER A 91 -0.46 -35.73 -17.40
C SER A 91 -0.96 -37.07 -16.86
N SER A 92 -2.19 -37.39 -17.26
CA SER A 92 -2.94 -38.61 -16.95
C SER A 92 -2.35 -39.83 -17.65
#